data_AF-A0A9R1D6J4-F1
#
_entry.id   AF-A0A9R1D6J4-F1
#
_cell.length_a   1.000
_cell.length_b   1.000
_cell.length_c   1.000
_cell.angle_alpha   90.00
_cell.angle_beta   90.00
_cell.angle_gamma   90.00
#
_symmetry.space_group_name_H-M   'P 1'
#
loop_
_entity.id
_entity.type
_entity.pdbx_description
1 polymer ?
#
loop_
_entity_poly.entity_id
_entity_poly.type
_entity_poly.pdbx_seq_one_letter_code
_entity_poly.pdbx_strand_id
1 'polypeptide(L)'
;MRRVHNQTVGDEEAETSIKGSAMTESNTDNTSTEAMTDGSTETIRDSDEVRFSNDDVRHYSADGHLYAYRENDEHVVVSRGRESRDRWTKRVPAERDAVLAGEHLWTIPENWQHRVKIKGPAEASYGIYHIPESGVDVLVTVPNKTQLVDAWYGVKRVGTLNVTYDGGIAWDKLDTTIESIRDIEEISDDVVEALESLHCRRHKFERKYVKEIGRCGEDALVGHTSGPVSIQQWTAEPWGDRFQVDHLVRRVLDIDRETQETVVRILSEENIVPHYPLVRVDVEEDEGIPDGYWIRALVEAGVSAAEAIDYLITEHYGLMTQANWADIRESEVSQISENVSCTKEKLSD
;
A
#
# COMPACT_ATOMS: atom_id res chain seq x y z
N MET A 1 84.48 -28.48 -13.24
CA MET A 1 85.55 -28.09 -14.20
C MET A 1 85.36 -26.63 -14.58
N ARG A 2 86.42 -25.80 -14.42
CA ARG A 2 86.67 -24.42 -14.95
C ARG A 2 85.59 -23.34 -14.67
N ARG A 3 85.80 -22.34 -13.78
CA ARG A 3 86.52 -21.02 -13.93
C ARG A 3 86.22 -20.34 -15.29
N VAL A 4 85.81 -19.07 -15.35
CA VAL A 4 86.59 -17.79 -15.26
C VAL A 4 85.54 -16.61 -15.23
N HIS A 5 85.44 -15.71 -14.23
CA HIS A 5 86.02 -14.32 -14.11
C HIS A 5 86.05 -13.52 -15.45
N ASN A 6 85.80 -12.21 -15.62
CA ASN A 6 85.72 -11.02 -14.77
C ASN A 6 85.23 -9.83 -15.66
N GLN A 7 84.59 -8.80 -15.06
CA GLN A 7 84.73 -7.33 -15.33
C GLN A 7 84.36 -6.77 -16.73
N THR A 8 83.82 -5.56 -16.99
CA THR A 8 83.63 -4.28 -16.25
C THR A 8 82.75 -3.32 -17.09
N VAL A 9 82.04 -2.37 -16.42
CA VAL A 9 81.76 -0.94 -16.77
C VAL A 9 80.85 -0.59 -17.98
N GLY A 10 79.89 0.32 -17.73
CA GLY A 10 79.49 1.37 -18.70
C GLY A 10 77.99 1.69 -18.80
N ASP A 11 77.56 2.68 -18.02
CA ASP A 11 76.55 3.76 -18.23
C ASP A 11 75.31 3.63 -19.15
N GLU A 12 74.24 4.26 -18.61
CA GLU A 12 73.17 5.05 -19.26
C GLU A 12 72.26 4.37 -20.30
N GLU A 13 70.97 4.19 -19.99
CA GLU A 13 69.90 5.19 -20.19
C GLU A 13 68.55 4.62 -19.72
N ALA A 14 67.62 5.53 -19.46
CA ALA A 14 66.32 5.31 -18.86
C ALA A 14 65.34 4.52 -19.75
N GLU A 15 64.41 3.79 -19.13
CA GLU A 15 62.97 3.92 -19.41
C GLU A 15 62.11 3.10 -18.44
N THR A 16 61.04 3.75 -17.99
CA THR A 16 59.76 3.30 -17.40
C THR A 16 59.56 1.82 -17.03
N SER A 17 59.05 1.55 -15.82
CA SER A 17 57.72 0.93 -15.62
C SER A 17 57.33 0.87 -14.14
N ILE A 18 56.02 0.78 -13.94
CA ILE A 18 55.22 1.06 -12.74
C ILE A 18 55.16 -0.18 -11.82
N LYS A 19 55.20 0.02 -10.49
CA LYS A 19 54.20 -0.46 -9.51
C LYS A 19 54.79 -0.57 -8.10
N GLY A 20 54.06 -0.02 -7.13
CA GLY A 20 54.08 -0.53 -5.77
C GLY A 20 53.81 0.50 -4.69
N SER A 21 52.54 0.61 -4.31
CA SER A 21 52.04 0.69 -2.93
C SER A 21 52.56 1.80 -2.00
N ALA A 22 51.64 2.65 -1.51
CA ALA A 22 51.48 2.89 -0.07
C ALA A 22 50.22 3.74 0.19
N MET A 23 49.46 3.30 1.19
CA MET A 23 48.36 3.99 1.85
C MET A 23 48.77 5.36 2.40
N THR A 24 47.81 6.29 2.46
CA THR A 24 47.48 6.98 3.71
C THR A 24 46.10 7.62 3.62
N GLU A 25 45.27 7.28 4.61
CA GLU A 25 44.02 7.95 4.97
C GLU A 25 44.26 9.45 5.21
N SER A 26 43.25 10.25 4.89
CA SER A 26 42.96 11.47 5.65
C SER A 26 41.47 11.76 5.51
N ASN A 27 40.72 11.24 6.49
CA ASN A 27 39.43 11.79 6.89
C ASN A 27 39.63 13.27 7.21
N THR A 28 38.88 14.13 6.53
CA THR A 28 38.51 15.42 7.10
C THR A 28 37.01 15.59 6.92
N ASP A 29 36.33 15.31 8.03
CA ASP A 29 35.04 15.89 8.41
C ASP A 29 34.96 17.34 7.90
N ASN A 30 33.96 17.61 7.06
CA ASN A 30 33.52 18.98 6.81
C ASN A 30 31.99 19.01 6.90
N THR A 31 31.53 18.82 8.13
CA THR A 31 30.19 19.14 8.60
C THR A 31 30.09 20.66 8.72
N SER A 32 29.75 21.34 7.63
CA SER A 32 29.36 22.75 7.69
C SER A 32 27.85 22.84 7.50
N THR A 33 27.20 23.19 8.60
CA THR A 33 25.77 23.47 8.75
C THR A 33 25.50 24.92 8.37
N GLU A 34 24.90 25.16 7.20
CA GLU A 34 24.16 26.39 6.93
C GLU A 34 22.73 26.01 6.56
N ALA A 35 21.80 26.49 7.37
CA ALA A 35 20.37 26.24 7.27
C ALA A 35 19.73 27.19 6.26
N MET A 36 19.02 26.61 5.29
CA MET A 36 17.92 27.27 4.58
C MET A 36 16.70 26.35 4.70
N THR A 37 15.55 26.99 4.83
CA THR A 37 14.21 26.45 5.14
C THR A 37 13.73 25.35 4.18
N ASP A 38 13.10 24.33 4.77
CA ASP A 38 12.37 23.19 4.19
C ASP A 38 13.17 22.02 3.60
N GLY A 39 12.90 20.82 4.13
CA GLY A 39 13.45 19.54 3.69
C GLY A 39 14.69 19.09 4.46
N SER A 40 14.49 18.29 5.50
CA SER A 40 15.56 17.64 6.28
C SER A 40 16.58 16.92 5.40
N THR A 41 17.85 17.28 5.52
CA THR A 41 18.97 16.57 4.89
C THR A 41 19.31 15.32 5.70
N GLU A 42 18.70 14.19 5.38
CA GLU A 42 19.21 12.89 5.83
C GLU A 42 20.46 12.50 5.01
N THR A 43 21.46 11.96 5.71
CA THR A 43 22.72 11.51 5.13
C THR A 43 22.49 10.24 4.31
N ILE A 44 22.63 10.32 2.98
CA ILE A 44 22.45 9.18 2.06
C ILE A 44 23.80 8.46 1.84
N ARG A 45 23.74 7.13 1.69
CA ARG A 45 24.89 6.22 1.48
C ARG A 45 25.65 6.49 0.16
N ASP A 46 26.88 5.97 0.10
CA ASP A 46 27.96 6.33 -0.83
C ASP A 46 27.70 6.02 -2.33
N SER A 47 28.33 6.83 -3.18
CA SER A 47 28.26 6.93 -4.66
C SER A 47 28.42 5.62 -5.44
N ASP A 48 29.02 4.59 -4.86
CA ASP A 48 29.44 3.39 -5.60
C ASP A 48 28.30 2.37 -5.78
N GLU A 49 27.21 2.44 -5.00
CA GLU A 49 26.03 1.58 -5.22
C GLU A 49 25.02 2.16 -6.22
N VAL A 50 24.97 3.50 -6.39
CA VAL A 50 24.15 4.16 -7.41
C VAL A 50 24.70 3.95 -8.82
N ARG A 51 26.02 3.71 -8.93
CA ARG A 51 26.75 3.59 -10.20
C ARG A 51 26.57 2.26 -10.93
N PHE A 52 25.98 1.24 -10.30
CA PHE A 52 25.71 -0.06 -10.93
C PHE A 52 24.27 -0.23 -11.43
N SER A 53 23.38 0.76 -11.26
CA SER A 53 22.14 0.85 -12.03
C SER A 53 22.41 1.62 -13.33
N ASN A 54 22.75 0.91 -14.39
CA ASN A 54 22.94 1.50 -15.72
C ASN A 54 21.60 1.96 -16.32
N ASP A 55 21.01 3.06 -15.84
CA ASP A 55 19.96 3.78 -16.59
C ASP A 55 19.99 5.28 -16.22
N ASP A 56 20.42 6.11 -17.16
CA ASP A 56 20.34 7.57 -17.11
C ASP A 56 18.85 7.99 -17.14
N VAL A 57 18.39 8.67 -16.09
CA VAL A 57 16.95 8.84 -15.82
C VAL A 57 16.31 9.99 -16.60
N ARG A 58 16.95 11.16 -16.67
CA ARG A 58 16.69 12.37 -17.49
C ARG A 58 17.36 13.56 -16.82
N HIS A 59 17.76 14.57 -17.60
CA HIS A 59 18.14 15.89 -17.09
C HIS A 59 16.91 16.77 -16.89
N TYR A 60 16.79 17.41 -15.72
CA TYR A 60 15.90 18.56 -15.54
C TYR A 60 16.73 19.84 -15.50
N SER A 61 16.31 20.84 -16.28
CA SER A 61 17.04 22.09 -16.48
C SER A 61 17.05 23.01 -15.26
N ALA A 62 16.22 22.77 -14.24
CA ALA A 62 16.11 23.64 -13.06
C ALA A 62 17.21 23.35 -12.01
N ASP A 63 17.43 22.08 -11.62
CA ASP A 63 18.21 21.74 -10.41
C ASP A 63 19.27 20.62 -10.59
N GLY A 64 19.49 20.11 -11.81
CA GLY A 64 20.48 19.05 -12.08
C GLY A 64 19.88 17.71 -12.52
N HIS A 65 20.40 16.60 -11.99
CA HIS A 65 20.02 15.23 -12.36
C HIS A 65 19.15 14.60 -11.27
N LEU A 66 18.05 13.95 -11.65
CA LEU A 66 17.22 13.14 -10.77
C LEU A 66 17.55 11.66 -10.95
N TYR A 67 17.49 10.92 -9.86
CA TYR A 67 17.69 9.46 -9.84
C TYR A 67 16.70 8.85 -8.86
N ALA A 68 16.37 7.57 -9.05
CA ALA A 68 15.60 6.82 -8.07
C ALA A 68 16.24 5.45 -7.84
N TYR A 69 16.10 4.95 -6.62
CA TYR A 69 16.53 3.60 -6.23
C TYR A 69 15.54 3.01 -5.22
N ARG A 70 15.72 1.74 -4.84
CA ARG A 70 14.87 1.07 -3.86
C ARG A 70 15.56 0.96 -2.50
N GLU A 71 14.84 1.30 -1.44
CA GLU A 71 15.25 1.11 -0.05
C GLU A 71 14.07 0.47 0.71
N ASN A 72 14.27 -0.73 1.29
CA ASN A 72 13.26 -1.43 2.09
C ASN A 72 11.87 -1.59 1.43
N ASP A 73 11.84 -1.92 0.13
CA ASP A 73 10.64 -2.01 -0.74
C ASP A 73 9.99 -0.66 -1.14
N GLU A 74 10.57 0.47 -0.73
CA GLU A 74 10.12 1.81 -1.11
C GLU A 74 11.00 2.43 -2.20
N HIS A 75 10.42 3.26 -3.05
CA HIS A 75 11.19 4.04 -4.02
C HIS A 75 11.66 5.34 -3.37
N VAL A 76 12.96 5.59 -3.48
CA VAL A 76 13.60 6.82 -3.00
C VAL A 76 14.05 7.62 -4.20
N VAL A 77 13.57 8.85 -4.32
CA VAL A 77 14.01 9.81 -5.33
C VAL A 77 15.08 10.70 -4.74
N VAL A 78 16.17 10.86 -5.46
CA VAL A 78 17.28 11.73 -5.10
C VAL A 78 17.59 12.67 -6.25
N SER A 79 17.90 13.92 -5.93
CA SER A 79 18.43 14.89 -6.88
C SER A 79 19.90 15.13 -6.61
N ARG A 80 20.64 15.44 -7.66
CA ARG A 80 22.02 15.89 -7.59
C ARG A 80 22.16 17.13 -8.46
N GLY A 81 22.89 18.13 -8.00
CA GLY A 81 23.21 19.30 -8.82
C GLY A 81 24.01 18.94 -10.08
N ARG A 82 24.30 19.95 -10.92
CA ARG A 82 24.93 19.77 -12.23
C ARG A 82 26.40 19.37 -12.16
N GLU A 83 27.06 19.61 -11.03
CA GLU A 83 28.47 19.28 -10.87
C GLU A 83 28.62 17.87 -10.26
N SER A 84 29.63 17.15 -10.74
CA SER A 84 30.00 15.82 -10.21
C SER A 84 30.41 15.81 -8.74
N ARG A 85 30.45 16.96 -8.05
CA ARG A 85 30.71 17.05 -6.60
C ARG A 85 29.49 17.49 -5.80
N ASP A 86 28.39 17.78 -6.47
CA ASP A 86 27.15 18.18 -5.81
C ASP A 86 26.63 17.01 -4.97
N ARG A 87 26.13 17.37 -3.79
CA ARG A 87 25.57 16.41 -2.84
C ARG A 87 24.28 15.83 -3.41
N TRP A 88 24.04 14.57 -3.06
CA TRP A 88 22.76 13.92 -3.29
C TRP A 88 21.78 14.40 -2.22
N THR A 89 20.61 14.85 -2.66
CA THR A 89 19.52 15.30 -1.80
C THR A 89 18.33 14.41 -2.04
N LYS A 90 17.87 13.70 -0.99
CA LYS A 90 16.60 12.96 -1.01
C LYS A 90 15.50 13.98 -1.27
N ARG A 91 14.73 13.76 -2.33
CA ARG A 91 13.51 14.53 -2.55
C ARG A 91 12.45 13.87 -1.67
N VAL A 92 12.17 14.54 -0.56
CA VAL A 92 11.04 14.19 0.30
C VAL A 92 9.80 14.77 -0.40
N PRO A 93 8.79 13.93 -0.74
CA PRO A 93 7.53 14.45 -1.24
C PRO A 93 6.95 15.44 -0.23
N ALA A 94 6.35 16.53 -0.73
CA ALA A 94 5.58 17.40 0.15
C ALA A 94 4.52 16.58 0.88
N GLU A 95 4.22 16.96 2.12
CA GLU A 95 3.06 16.41 2.82
C GLU A 95 1.82 16.58 1.94
N ARG A 96 1.05 15.51 1.83
CA ARG A 96 -0.19 15.47 1.06
C ARG A 96 -1.29 15.05 2.00
N ASP A 97 -2.34 15.84 2.08
CA ASP A 97 -3.49 15.51 2.93
C ASP A 97 -4.66 14.96 2.11
N ALA A 98 -4.57 15.09 0.78
CA ALA A 98 -5.55 14.56 -0.16
C ALA A 98 -4.91 14.17 -1.49
N VAL A 99 -5.42 13.09 -2.10
CA VAL A 99 -5.04 12.61 -3.43
C VAL A 99 -6.27 12.13 -4.21
N LEU A 100 -6.14 12.03 -5.53
CA LEU A 100 -7.22 11.55 -6.40
C LEU A 100 -6.92 10.16 -6.97
N ALA A 101 -7.95 9.35 -7.18
CA ALA A 101 -7.80 8.09 -7.90
C ALA A 101 -7.30 8.33 -9.34
N GLY A 102 -6.27 7.59 -9.75
CA GLY A 102 -5.58 7.79 -11.03
C GLY A 102 -4.35 8.69 -10.94
N GLU A 103 -4.10 9.34 -9.81
CA GLU A 103 -2.89 10.14 -9.58
C GLU A 103 -1.63 9.26 -9.52
N HIS A 104 -0.52 9.76 -10.07
CA HIS A 104 0.80 9.17 -9.93
C HIS A 104 1.60 9.89 -8.84
N LEU A 105 2.21 9.12 -7.95
CA LEU A 105 3.10 9.62 -6.91
C LEU A 105 4.48 9.03 -7.14
N TRP A 106 5.50 9.89 -7.17
CA TRP A 106 6.89 9.45 -7.23
C TRP A 106 7.32 8.66 -5.99
N THR A 107 6.79 9.04 -4.84
CA THR A 107 7.12 8.52 -3.50
C THR A 107 5.90 8.69 -2.62
N ILE A 108 5.75 7.85 -1.60
CA ILE A 108 4.68 8.01 -0.62
C ILE A 108 4.99 9.19 0.31
N PRO A 109 4.05 10.13 0.54
CA PRO A 109 4.19 11.22 1.50
C PRO A 109 4.52 10.72 2.91
N GLU A 110 5.42 11.41 3.61
CA GLU A 110 5.91 10.96 4.93
C GLU A 110 4.83 11.02 6.03
N ASN A 111 3.82 11.87 5.87
CA ASN A 111 2.68 11.95 6.79
C ASN A 111 1.73 10.74 6.68
N TRP A 112 1.88 9.89 5.65
CA TRP A 112 1.01 8.74 5.44
C TRP A 112 1.47 7.52 6.24
N GLN A 113 0.52 6.84 6.87
CA GLN A 113 0.77 5.67 7.68
C GLN A 113 0.52 4.39 6.88
N HIS A 114 1.55 3.56 6.71
CA HIS A 114 1.39 2.27 6.01
C HIS A 114 0.63 1.27 6.88
N ARG A 115 -0.60 0.92 6.47
CA ARG A 115 -1.45 -0.04 7.20
C ARG A 115 -1.31 -1.47 6.67
N VAL A 116 -1.36 -1.66 5.36
CA VAL A 116 -1.40 -3.00 4.74
C VAL A 116 -0.47 -3.10 3.53
N LYS A 117 0.32 -4.17 3.47
CA LYS A 117 1.09 -4.63 2.30
C LYS A 117 0.34 -5.78 1.63
N ILE A 118 0.01 -5.65 0.35
CA ILE A 118 -0.75 -6.65 -0.39
C ILE A 118 0.11 -7.20 -1.51
N LYS A 119 0.43 -8.49 -1.44
CA LYS A 119 1.02 -9.21 -2.56
C LYS A 119 -0.11 -9.65 -3.49
N GLY A 120 -0.28 -8.91 -4.59
CA GLY A 120 -1.28 -9.18 -5.61
C GLY A 120 -0.96 -10.43 -6.45
N PRO A 121 -1.80 -10.73 -7.44
CA PRO A 121 -1.50 -11.80 -8.40
C PRO A 121 -0.22 -11.49 -9.19
N ALA A 122 0.60 -12.51 -9.43
CA ALA A 122 1.92 -12.41 -10.06
C ALA A 122 2.90 -11.50 -9.30
N GLU A 123 3.53 -10.54 -9.98
CA GLU A 123 4.52 -9.61 -9.43
C GLU A 123 3.90 -8.29 -8.96
N ALA A 124 2.57 -8.12 -9.06
CA ALA A 124 1.91 -6.89 -8.64
C ALA A 124 1.91 -6.77 -7.11
N SER A 125 2.28 -5.60 -6.61
CA SER A 125 2.27 -5.29 -5.18
C SER A 125 1.42 -4.04 -4.96
N TYR A 126 0.69 -4.00 -3.85
CA TYR A 126 -0.13 -2.86 -3.47
C TYR A 126 0.12 -2.50 -2.00
N GLY A 127 -0.18 -1.27 -1.65
CA GLY A 127 -0.18 -0.80 -0.28
C GLY A 127 -1.48 -0.05 0.04
N ILE A 128 -1.98 -0.21 1.25
CA ILE A 128 -3.03 0.65 1.81
C ILE A 128 -2.36 1.56 2.83
N TYR A 129 -2.51 2.87 2.61
CA TYR A 129 -1.95 3.93 3.45
C TYR A 129 -3.08 4.78 4.02
N HIS A 130 -2.92 5.22 5.25
CA HIS A 130 -3.86 6.12 5.90
C HIS A 130 -3.28 7.53 5.97
N ILE A 131 -4.09 8.52 5.63
CA ILE A 131 -3.77 9.94 5.74
C ILE A 131 -4.41 10.47 7.03
N PRO A 132 -3.63 10.73 8.11
CA PRO A 132 -4.18 11.12 9.40
C PRO A 132 -5.00 12.41 9.36
N GLU A 133 -4.62 13.37 8.51
CA GLU A 133 -5.22 14.70 8.43
C GLU A 133 -6.63 14.67 7.86
N SER A 134 -6.89 13.78 6.89
CA SER A 134 -8.21 13.61 6.27
C SER A 134 -8.97 12.40 6.82
N GLY A 135 -8.30 11.49 7.51
CA GLY A 135 -8.90 10.24 8.00
C GLY A 135 -9.17 9.21 6.88
N VAL A 136 -8.62 9.44 5.68
CA VAL A 136 -8.88 8.64 4.48
C VAL A 136 -7.81 7.57 4.30
N ASP A 137 -8.21 6.41 3.78
CA ASP A 137 -7.33 5.35 3.32
C ASP A 137 -7.17 5.39 1.79
N VAL A 138 -5.95 5.12 1.34
CA VAL A 138 -5.54 5.18 -0.07
C VAL A 138 -4.94 3.85 -0.47
N LEU A 139 -5.53 3.23 -1.48
CA LEU A 139 -4.96 2.06 -2.15
C LEU A 139 -4.02 2.52 -3.25
N VAL A 140 -2.75 2.15 -3.16
CA VAL A 140 -1.75 2.43 -4.19
C VAL A 140 -1.18 1.15 -4.77
N THR A 141 -0.90 1.15 -6.07
CA THR A 141 -0.02 0.14 -6.67
C THR A 141 1.42 0.50 -6.32
N VAL A 142 2.17 -0.48 -5.82
CA VAL A 142 3.60 -0.34 -5.54
C VAL A 142 4.37 -0.69 -6.81
N PRO A 143 5.23 0.21 -7.30
CA PRO A 143 6.03 -0.04 -8.49
C PRO A 143 6.91 -1.27 -8.29
N ASN A 144 6.93 -2.19 -9.27
CA ASN A 144 7.63 -3.47 -9.18
C ASN A 144 8.81 -3.60 -10.16
N LYS A 145 8.90 -2.73 -11.17
CA LYS A 145 9.91 -2.78 -12.22
C LYS A 145 11.14 -1.94 -11.89
N THR A 146 12.26 -2.33 -12.51
CA THR A 146 13.58 -1.68 -12.36
C THR A 146 13.74 -0.42 -13.22
N GLN A 147 12.82 -0.15 -14.16
CA GLN A 147 12.88 1.02 -15.04
C GLN A 147 12.13 2.20 -14.42
N LEU A 148 12.78 3.37 -14.39
CA LEU A 148 12.25 4.59 -13.78
C LEU A 148 10.96 5.13 -14.38
N VAL A 149 10.72 4.91 -15.68
CA VAL A 149 9.47 5.32 -16.34
C VAL A 149 8.25 4.57 -15.81
N ASP A 150 8.46 3.43 -15.15
CA ASP A 150 7.44 2.58 -14.52
C ASP A 150 7.54 2.60 -12.97
N ALA A 151 8.30 3.55 -12.39
CA ALA A 151 8.66 3.57 -10.96
C ALA A 151 7.70 4.40 -10.08
N TRP A 152 6.45 4.53 -10.49
CA TRP A 152 5.44 5.37 -9.84
C TRP A 152 4.52 4.55 -8.96
N TYR A 153 4.13 5.13 -7.82
CA TYR A 153 2.97 4.67 -7.09
C TYR A 153 1.73 5.20 -7.80
N GLY A 154 0.87 4.29 -8.25
CA GLY A 154 -0.41 4.68 -8.85
C GLY A 154 -1.51 4.65 -7.80
N VAL A 155 -2.12 5.79 -7.49
CA VAL A 155 -3.32 5.85 -6.65
C VAL A 155 -4.46 5.15 -7.38
N LYS A 156 -4.95 4.05 -6.80
CA LYS A 156 -6.01 3.24 -7.40
C LYS A 156 -7.38 3.59 -6.86
N ARG A 157 -7.47 3.77 -5.54
CA ARG A 157 -8.71 4.12 -4.84
C ARG A 157 -8.42 4.95 -3.62
N VAL A 158 -9.41 5.71 -3.22
CA VAL A 158 -9.38 6.62 -2.08
C VAL A 158 -10.72 6.48 -1.37
N GLY A 159 -10.72 6.24 -0.07
CA GLY A 159 -11.93 5.94 0.69
C GLY A 159 -11.61 5.44 2.09
N THR A 160 -12.31 4.43 2.59
CA THR A 160 -12.00 3.82 3.90
C THR A 160 -11.54 2.38 3.75
N LEU A 161 -10.62 1.96 4.62
CA LEU A 161 -10.24 0.56 4.74
C LEU A 161 -11.49 -0.28 5.02
N ASN A 162 -11.73 -1.28 4.19
CA ASN A 162 -12.89 -2.15 4.30
C ASN A 162 -12.44 -3.60 4.46
N VAL A 163 -13.00 -4.26 5.47
CA VAL A 163 -12.76 -5.68 5.78
C VAL A 163 -14.08 -6.44 5.73
N THR A 164 -14.22 -7.28 4.72
CA THR A 164 -15.46 -8.02 4.45
C THR A 164 -15.25 -9.51 4.57
N TYR A 165 -16.28 -10.26 4.92
CA TYR A 165 -16.19 -11.72 4.99
C TYR A 165 -16.02 -12.33 3.60
N ASP A 166 -15.01 -13.18 3.42
CA ASP A 166 -14.68 -13.84 2.15
C ASP A 166 -14.62 -15.36 2.32
N GLY A 167 -15.65 -15.90 2.96
CA GLY A 167 -15.77 -17.33 3.23
C GLY A 167 -17.20 -17.84 3.06
N GLY A 168 -17.41 -19.10 3.43
CA GLY A 168 -18.72 -19.74 3.46
C GLY A 168 -18.94 -20.49 4.77
N ILE A 169 -20.21 -20.63 5.17
CA ILE A 169 -20.61 -21.54 6.23
C ILE A 169 -21.04 -22.85 5.54
N ALA A 170 -20.53 -23.99 6.00
CA ALA A 170 -20.79 -25.30 5.41
C ALA A 170 -22.15 -25.86 5.85
N TRP A 171 -23.23 -25.23 5.37
CA TRP A 171 -24.61 -25.60 5.71
C TRP A 171 -24.99 -27.01 5.25
N ASP A 172 -24.45 -27.47 4.13
CA ASP A 172 -24.60 -28.85 3.63
C ASP A 172 -23.96 -29.87 4.58
N LYS A 173 -22.81 -29.51 5.17
CA LYS A 173 -22.18 -30.31 6.21
C LYS A 173 -23.02 -30.34 7.48
N LEU A 174 -23.63 -29.21 7.87
CA LEU A 174 -24.53 -29.16 9.02
C LEU A 174 -25.71 -30.14 8.88
N ASP A 175 -26.35 -30.21 7.71
CA ASP A 175 -27.44 -31.17 7.46
C ASP A 175 -26.98 -32.61 7.69
N THR A 176 -25.83 -32.98 7.12
CA THR A 176 -25.25 -34.33 7.29
C THR A 176 -24.87 -34.61 8.74
N THR A 177 -24.35 -33.61 9.46
CA THR A 177 -24.02 -33.73 10.88
C THR A 177 -25.26 -33.92 11.74
N ILE A 178 -26.36 -33.22 11.46
CA ILE A 178 -27.64 -33.40 12.18
C ILE A 178 -28.14 -34.84 12.02
N GLU A 179 -28.06 -35.40 10.81
CA GLU A 179 -28.45 -36.79 10.57
C GLU A 179 -27.58 -37.79 11.33
N SER A 180 -26.26 -37.56 11.41
CA SER A 180 -25.34 -38.50 12.06
C SER A 180 -25.44 -38.49 13.59
N ILE A 181 -25.73 -37.34 14.19
CA ILE A 181 -25.79 -37.20 15.65
C ILE A 181 -27.15 -37.58 16.24
N ARG A 182 -28.21 -37.63 15.43
CA ARG A 182 -29.57 -37.91 15.90
C ARG A 182 -29.71 -39.26 16.60
N ASP A 183 -28.89 -40.24 16.20
CA ASP A 183 -28.92 -41.60 16.75
C ASP A 183 -27.89 -41.80 17.89
N ILE A 184 -27.19 -40.75 18.34
CA ILE A 184 -26.19 -40.81 19.41
C ILE A 184 -26.87 -40.53 20.76
N GLU A 185 -27.01 -41.57 21.61
CA GLU A 185 -27.66 -41.46 22.94
C GLU A 185 -27.03 -40.40 23.87
N GLU A 186 -25.75 -40.05 23.68
CA GLU A 186 -25.04 -39.07 24.51
C GLU A 186 -25.39 -37.61 24.16
N ILE A 187 -26.02 -37.36 23.00
CA ILE A 187 -26.39 -36.03 22.54
C ILE A 187 -27.87 -35.81 22.87
N SER A 188 -28.17 -34.71 23.56
CA SER A 188 -29.57 -34.42 23.92
C SER A 188 -30.41 -34.05 22.70
N ASP A 189 -31.69 -34.41 22.73
CA ASP A 189 -32.66 -34.01 21.71
C ASP A 189 -32.72 -32.48 21.54
N ASP A 190 -32.53 -31.73 22.63
CA ASP A 190 -32.50 -30.26 22.62
C ASP A 190 -31.35 -29.71 21.74
N VAL A 191 -30.19 -30.39 21.72
CA VAL A 191 -29.05 -30.01 20.86
C VAL A 191 -29.37 -30.27 19.38
N VAL A 192 -30.02 -31.40 19.08
CA VAL A 192 -30.46 -31.73 17.72
C VAL A 192 -31.49 -30.71 17.23
N GLU A 193 -32.51 -30.40 18.04
CA GLU A 193 -33.52 -29.39 17.73
C GLU A 193 -32.90 -27.99 17.53
N ALA A 194 -31.89 -27.64 18.32
CA ALA A 194 -31.16 -26.37 18.19
C ALA A 194 -30.38 -26.29 16.86
N LEU A 195 -29.72 -27.37 16.44
CA LEU A 195 -29.00 -27.43 15.16
C LEU A 195 -29.96 -27.37 13.96
N GLU A 196 -31.08 -28.09 14.03
CA GLU A 196 -32.15 -28.00 13.02
C GLU A 196 -32.74 -26.58 12.93
N SER A 197 -32.99 -25.96 14.08
CA SER A 197 -33.46 -24.58 14.18
C SER A 197 -32.44 -23.60 13.61
N LEU A 198 -31.15 -23.84 13.81
CA LEU A 198 -30.07 -23.05 13.21
C LEU A 198 -30.08 -23.17 11.69
N HIS A 199 -30.19 -24.38 11.17
CA HIS A 199 -30.27 -24.62 9.73
C HIS A 199 -31.50 -23.95 9.11
N CYS A 200 -32.68 -24.07 9.73
CA CYS A 200 -33.89 -23.35 9.32
C CYS A 200 -33.72 -21.82 9.34
N ARG A 201 -32.85 -21.29 10.21
CA ARG A 201 -32.57 -19.84 10.36
C ARG A 201 -31.26 -19.42 9.70
N ARG A 202 -30.66 -20.25 8.83
CA ARG A 202 -29.32 -20.04 8.24
C ARG A 202 -29.07 -18.64 7.70
N HIS A 203 -29.97 -18.09 6.89
CA HIS A 203 -29.80 -16.75 6.29
C HIS A 203 -29.79 -15.62 7.33
N LYS A 204 -30.53 -15.79 8.43
CA LYS A 204 -30.53 -14.81 9.55
C LYS A 204 -29.23 -14.92 10.34
N PHE A 205 -28.72 -16.13 10.55
CA PHE A 205 -27.45 -16.36 11.21
C PHE A 205 -26.29 -15.81 10.38
N GLU A 206 -26.18 -16.20 9.12
CA GLU A 206 -25.14 -15.78 8.19
C GLU A 206 -25.06 -14.26 8.05
N ARG A 207 -26.19 -13.58 7.87
CA ARG A 207 -26.21 -12.10 7.85
C ARG A 207 -25.65 -11.47 9.13
N LYS A 208 -25.96 -12.03 10.30
CA LYS A 208 -25.43 -11.53 11.57
C LYS A 208 -23.95 -11.86 11.73
N TYR A 209 -23.52 -13.03 11.29
CA TYR A 209 -22.14 -13.49 11.31
C TYR A 209 -21.25 -12.59 10.45
N VAL A 210 -21.64 -12.35 9.19
CA VAL A 210 -20.96 -11.42 8.28
C VAL A 210 -20.89 -10.01 8.85
N LYS A 211 -21.99 -9.51 9.43
CA LYS A 211 -22.02 -8.19 10.06
C LYS A 211 -21.06 -8.09 11.25
N GLU A 212 -20.98 -9.13 12.07
CA GLU A 212 -20.09 -9.15 13.23
C GLU A 212 -18.61 -9.21 12.79
N ILE A 213 -18.30 -10.00 11.77
CA ILE A 213 -16.98 -10.03 11.14
C ILE A 213 -16.61 -8.65 10.60
N GLY A 214 -17.49 -8.00 9.84
CA GLY A 214 -17.22 -6.65 9.31
C GLY A 214 -17.00 -5.62 10.42
N ARG A 215 -17.68 -5.75 11.57
CA ARG A 215 -17.50 -4.84 12.70
C ARG A 215 -16.14 -4.99 13.39
N CYS A 216 -15.62 -6.21 13.47
CA CYS A 216 -14.40 -6.51 14.24
C CYS A 216 -13.17 -6.77 13.35
N GLY A 217 -13.36 -6.89 12.04
CA GLY A 217 -12.34 -7.36 11.10
C GLY A 217 -11.19 -6.38 10.92
N GLU A 218 -11.47 -5.08 10.88
CA GLU A 218 -10.44 -4.04 10.80
C GLU A 218 -9.56 -4.03 12.06
N ASP A 219 -10.18 -3.96 13.24
CA ASP A 219 -9.47 -4.02 14.53
C ASP A 219 -8.62 -5.29 14.66
N ALA A 220 -9.14 -6.43 14.21
CA ALA A 220 -8.39 -7.68 14.18
C ALA A 220 -7.20 -7.60 13.21
N LEU A 221 -7.38 -6.97 12.04
CA LEU A 221 -6.35 -6.86 11.01
C LEU A 221 -5.19 -5.97 11.47
N VAL A 222 -5.48 -4.74 11.89
CA VAL A 222 -4.44 -3.71 12.14
C VAL A 222 -4.24 -3.35 13.61
N GLY A 223 -5.19 -3.68 14.50
CA GLY A 223 -5.22 -3.19 15.89
C GLY A 223 -4.15 -3.75 16.82
N HIS A 224 -3.43 -4.81 16.40
CA HIS A 224 -2.39 -5.46 17.20
C HIS A 224 -0.97 -5.30 16.67
N THR A 225 -0.80 -4.66 15.51
CA THR A 225 0.50 -4.56 14.83
C THR A 225 1.09 -3.17 14.95
N SER A 226 2.37 -3.08 15.32
CA SER A 226 3.12 -1.81 15.36
C SER A 226 3.64 -1.36 13.98
N GLY A 227 3.17 -1.98 12.90
CA GLY A 227 3.63 -1.76 11.52
C GLY A 227 2.69 -2.43 10.51
N PRO A 228 2.98 -2.34 9.20
CA PRO A 228 2.06 -2.77 8.17
C PRO A 228 1.85 -4.28 8.14
N VAL A 229 0.60 -4.69 8.01
CA VAL A 229 0.19 -6.10 7.91
C VAL A 229 0.44 -6.60 6.50
N SER A 230 1.11 -7.75 6.34
CA SER A 230 1.35 -8.35 5.02
C SER A 230 0.32 -9.42 4.69
N ILE A 231 -0.41 -9.25 3.59
CA ILE A 231 -1.47 -10.17 3.14
C ILE A 231 -1.22 -10.64 1.70
N GLN A 232 -1.80 -11.80 1.35
CA GLN A 232 -1.71 -12.36 0.01
C GLN A 232 -3.05 -12.27 -0.69
N GLN A 233 -3.04 -11.91 -1.98
CA GLN A 233 -4.22 -11.95 -2.85
C GLN A 233 -5.48 -11.29 -2.26
N TRP A 234 -5.31 -10.20 -1.50
CA TRP A 234 -6.40 -9.41 -0.88
C TRP A 234 -7.14 -10.12 0.26
N THR A 235 -6.67 -11.27 0.73
CA THR A 235 -7.33 -12.02 1.81
C THR A 235 -6.41 -12.24 3.00
N ALA A 236 -7.02 -12.34 4.18
CA ALA A 236 -6.31 -12.56 5.43
C ALA A 236 -7.17 -13.35 6.43
N GLU A 237 -6.51 -14.01 7.37
CA GLU A 237 -7.10 -14.56 8.58
C GLU A 237 -6.57 -13.75 9.78
N PRO A 238 -7.15 -12.57 10.07
CA PRO A 238 -6.54 -11.58 10.97
C PRO A 238 -6.69 -11.89 12.46
N TRP A 239 -7.36 -12.99 12.82
CA TRP A 239 -7.77 -13.22 14.19
C TRP A 239 -6.63 -13.82 15.03
N GLY A 240 -6.27 -13.15 16.13
CA GLY A 240 -5.31 -13.68 17.11
C GLY A 240 -5.87 -14.84 17.94
N ASP A 241 -7.19 -14.81 18.19
CA ASP A 241 -7.95 -15.85 18.88
C ASP A 241 -9.10 -16.34 18.00
N ARG A 242 -9.73 -17.47 18.37
CA ARG A 242 -10.91 -17.98 17.67
C ARG A 242 -12.04 -16.95 17.67
N PHE A 243 -12.68 -16.79 16.52
CA PHE A 243 -13.83 -15.88 16.40
C PHE A 243 -15.00 -16.39 17.24
N GLN A 244 -15.47 -15.57 18.18
CA GLN A 244 -16.47 -15.96 19.17
C GLN A 244 -17.88 -16.02 18.55
N VAL A 245 -18.28 -17.23 18.14
CA VAL A 245 -19.60 -17.48 17.54
C VAL A 245 -20.70 -17.69 18.58
N ASP A 246 -20.33 -17.97 19.83
CA ASP A 246 -21.22 -18.36 20.94
C ASP A 246 -22.37 -17.36 21.09
N HIS A 247 -22.03 -16.07 21.19
CA HIS A 247 -23.01 -15.00 21.36
C HIS A 247 -23.99 -14.91 20.20
N LEU A 248 -23.55 -15.22 18.97
CA LEU A 248 -24.40 -15.23 17.78
C LEU A 248 -25.38 -16.41 17.81
N VAL A 249 -24.89 -17.62 18.12
CA VAL A 249 -25.70 -18.83 18.25
C VAL A 249 -26.81 -18.60 19.28
N ARG A 250 -26.46 -18.15 20.49
CA ARG A 250 -27.43 -17.88 21.56
C ARG A 250 -28.46 -16.83 21.14
N ARG A 251 -28.05 -15.72 20.52
CA ARG A 251 -28.96 -14.66 20.08
C ARG A 251 -29.89 -15.09 18.93
N VAL A 252 -29.50 -16.09 18.14
CA VAL A 252 -30.31 -16.59 17.02
C VAL A 252 -31.28 -17.68 17.45
N LEU A 253 -30.87 -18.55 18.38
CA LEU A 253 -31.63 -19.72 18.79
C LEU A 253 -32.42 -19.54 20.08
N ASP A 254 -31.99 -18.62 20.96
CA ASP A 254 -32.59 -18.40 22.28
C ASP A 254 -32.60 -19.66 23.16
N ILE A 255 -31.44 -20.33 23.22
CA ILE A 255 -31.19 -21.57 23.97
C ILE A 255 -30.42 -21.30 25.26
N ASP A 256 -30.47 -22.28 26.17
CA ASP A 256 -29.68 -22.25 27.39
C ASP A 256 -28.17 -22.43 27.11
N ARG A 257 -27.35 -22.24 28.15
CA ARG A 257 -25.89 -22.24 28.03
C ARG A 257 -25.31 -23.63 27.71
N GLU A 258 -25.85 -24.69 28.30
CA GLU A 258 -25.33 -26.06 28.12
C GLU A 258 -25.58 -26.55 26.68
N THR A 259 -26.79 -26.31 26.17
CA THR A 259 -27.14 -26.56 24.77
C THR A 259 -26.28 -25.71 23.84
N GLN A 260 -26.09 -24.42 24.15
CA GLN A 260 -25.24 -23.53 23.38
C GLN A 260 -23.78 -24.02 23.29
N GLU A 261 -23.17 -24.38 24.42
CA GLU A 261 -21.78 -24.86 24.46
C GLU A 261 -21.61 -26.11 23.59
N THR A 262 -22.58 -27.03 23.65
CA THR A 262 -22.55 -28.26 22.84
C THR A 262 -22.75 -27.97 21.35
N VAL A 263 -23.71 -27.11 20.99
CA VAL A 263 -23.95 -26.68 19.60
C VAL A 263 -22.70 -26.01 19.02
N VAL A 264 -22.12 -25.05 19.73
CA VAL A 264 -20.90 -24.35 19.28
C VAL A 264 -19.74 -25.33 19.12
N ARG A 265 -19.57 -26.27 20.06
CA ARG A 265 -18.55 -27.32 19.96
C ARG A 265 -18.74 -28.17 18.69
N ILE A 266 -19.95 -28.59 18.37
CA ILE A 266 -20.23 -29.36 17.14
C ILE A 266 -19.92 -28.54 15.89
N LEU A 267 -20.43 -27.30 15.81
CA LEU A 267 -20.15 -26.39 14.68
C LEU A 267 -18.65 -26.17 14.48
N SER A 268 -17.91 -26.13 15.60
CA SER A 268 -16.47 -25.98 15.68
C SER A 268 -15.72 -27.23 15.20
N GLU A 269 -15.97 -28.37 15.82
CA GLU A 269 -15.26 -29.64 15.56
C GLU A 269 -15.50 -30.12 14.13
N GLU A 270 -16.71 -29.91 13.62
CA GLU A 270 -17.05 -30.23 12.25
C GLU A 270 -16.68 -29.14 11.24
N ASN A 271 -16.06 -28.03 11.66
CA ASN A 271 -15.69 -26.92 10.77
C ASN A 271 -16.87 -26.44 9.90
N ILE A 272 -18.08 -26.42 10.48
CA ILE A 272 -19.29 -25.93 9.82
C ILE A 272 -19.24 -24.40 9.77
N VAL A 273 -18.90 -23.79 10.91
CA VAL A 273 -18.60 -22.36 11.01
C VAL A 273 -17.09 -22.20 11.16
N PRO A 274 -16.42 -21.39 10.32
CA PRO A 274 -14.98 -21.19 10.40
C PRO A 274 -14.52 -20.64 11.76
N HIS A 275 -13.45 -21.22 12.31
CA HIS A 275 -12.77 -20.71 13.52
C HIS A 275 -12.11 -19.36 13.31
N TYR A 276 -11.51 -19.23 12.13
CA TYR A 276 -10.73 -18.10 11.68
C TYR A 276 -11.33 -17.67 10.34
N PRO A 277 -12.48 -16.97 10.37
CA PRO A 277 -13.15 -16.57 9.14
C PRO A 277 -12.21 -15.80 8.21
N LEU A 278 -12.10 -16.26 6.96
CA LEU A 278 -11.33 -15.53 5.96
C LEU A 278 -11.99 -14.20 5.66
N VAL A 279 -11.21 -13.13 5.62
CA VAL A 279 -11.68 -11.80 5.24
C VAL A 279 -10.98 -11.31 3.99
N ARG A 280 -11.69 -10.49 3.21
CA ARG A 280 -11.16 -9.72 2.11
C ARG A 280 -10.92 -8.29 2.55
N VAL A 281 -9.76 -7.76 2.18
CA VAL A 281 -9.32 -6.40 2.49
C VAL A 281 -9.35 -5.59 1.19
N ASP A 282 -9.96 -4.41 1.24
CA ASP A 282 -10.02 -3.46 0.13
C ASP A 282 -10.12 -2.01 0.67
N VAL A 283 -10.16 -1.03 -0.23
CA VAL A 283 -10.57 0.34 0.07
C VAL A 283 -11.91 0.60 -0.62
N GLU A 284 -12.92 0.97 0.17
CA GLU A 284 -14.27 1.29 -0.31
C GLU A 284 -14.40 2.80 -0.55
N GLU A 285 -14.82 3.19 -1.75
CA GLU A 285 -15.09 4.58 -2.13
C GLU A 285 -16.47 4.97 -1.57
N ASP A 286 -16.51 5.57 -0.37
CA ASP A 286 -17.76 5.76 0.39
C ASP A 286 -17.91 7.15 1.08
N GLU A 287 -18.89 7.24 1.98
CA GLU A 287 -19.25 8.44 2.77
C GLU A 287 -18.16 8.88 3.77
N GLY A 288 -17.07 8.12 3.95
CA GLY A 288 -15.97 8.46 4.87
C GLY A 288 -15.08 9.61 4.39
N ILE A 289 -15.25 10.07 3.14
CA ILE A 289 -14.42 11.10 2.54
C ILE A 289 -14.91 12.50 2.98
N PRO A 290 -14.06 13.35 3.61
CA PRO A 290 -14.48 14.67 4.08
C PRO A 290 -14.94 15.62 2.96
N ASP A 291 -15.85 16.53 3.31
CA ASP A 291 -16.27 17.62 2.42
C ASP A 291 -15.06 18.43 1.94
N GLY A 292 -15.01 18.68 0.62
CA GLY A 292 -13.93 19.45 0.00
C GLY A 292 -12.62 18.68 -0.23
N TYR A 293 -12.54 17.40 0.16
CA TYR A 293 -11.35 16.56 -0.02
C TYR A 293 -10.86 16.54 -1.47
N TRP A 294 -11.76 16.37 -2.45
CA TRP A 294 -11.36 16.28 -3.86
C TRP A 294 -10.84 17.59 -4.45
N ILE A 295 -11.42 18.72 -4.03
CA ILE A 295 -10.89 20.05 -4.40
C ILE A 295 -9.49 20.21 -3.82
N ARG A 296 -9.29 19.79 -2.56
CA ARG A 296 -7.98 19.82 -1.90
C ARG A 296 -6.95 18.95 -2.64
N ALA A 297 -7.31 17.73 -3.02
CA ALA A 297 -6.44 16.83 -3.78
C ALA A 297 -5.93 17.46 -5.08
N LEU A 298 -6.84 18.11 -5.82
CA LEU A 298 -6.53 18.80 -7.08
C LEU A 298 -5.65 20.04 -6.84
N VAL A 299 -5.98 20.86 -5.85
CA VAL A 299 -5.18 22.06 -5.50
C VAL A 299 -3.76 21.66 -5.08
N GLU A 300 -3.62 20.65 -4.23
CA GLU A 300 -2.31 20.15 -3.81
C GLU A 300 -1.54 19.59 -5.02
N ALA A 301 -2.23 19.10 -6.06
CA ALA A 301 -1.61 18.62 -7.31
C ALA A 301 -1.28 19.77 -8.28
N GLY A 302 -1.39 21.03 -7.85
CA GLY A 302 -1.08 22.21 -8.66
C GLY A 302 -2.16 22.55 -9.70
N VAL A 303 -3.35 21.95 -9.59
CA VAL A 303 -4.50 22.26 -10.45
C VAL A 303 -5.11 23.58 -10.00
N SER A 304 -5.36 24.49 -10.95
CA SER A 304 -6.01 25.77 -10.66
C SER A 304 -7.49 25.55 -10.29
N ALA A 305 -8.10 26.51 -9.59
CA ALA A 305 -9.50 26.40 -9.18
C ALA A 305 -10.47 26.20 -10.36
N ALA A 306 -10.22 26.86 -11.50
CA ALA A 306 -11.06 26.71 -12.68
C ALA A 306 -10.93 25.31 -13.31
N GLU A 307 -9.69 24.83 -13.45
CA GLU A 307 -9.40 23.48 -13.93
C GLU A 307 -10.03 22.41 -13.02
N ALA A 308 -9.90 22.58 -11.70
CA ALA A 308 -10.42 21.65 -10.72
C ALA A 308 -11.94 21.54 -10.77
N ILE A 309 -12.66 22.67 -10.83
CA ILE A 309 -14.12 22.67 -10.92
C ILE A 309 -14.58 21.99 -12.22
N ASP A 310 -13.97 22.35 -13.35
CA ASP A 310 -14.34 21.79 -14.66
C ASP A 310 -14.09 20.27 -14.69
N TYR A 311 -12.97 19.81 -14.15
CA TYR A 311 -12.65 18.38 -14.02
C TYR A 311 -13.61 17.64 -13.07
N LEU A 312 -13.90 18.20 -11.90
CA LEU A 312 -14.77 17.55 -10.92
C LEU A 312 -16.18 17.34 -11.46
N ILE A 313 -16.77 18.36 -12.10
CA ILE A 313 -18.13 18.31 -12.62
C ILE A 313 -18.26 17.33 -13.79
N THR A 314 -17.26 17.32 -14.69
CA THR A 314 -17.39 16.63 -15.98
C THR A 314 -16.77 15.24 -16.00
N GLU A 315 -15.69 15.01 -15.25
CA GLU A 315 -14.94 13.74 -15.27
C GLU A 315 -15.08 12.96 -13.95
N HIS A 316 -14.77 13.58 -12.81
CA HIS A 316 -14.74 12.86 -11.54
C HIS A 316 -16.13 12.43 -11.06
N TYR A 317 -17.07 13.37 -10.97
CA TYR A 317 -18.46 13.07 -10.60
C TYR A 317 -19.33 12.70 -11.80
N GLY A 318 -18.89 13.02 -13.03
CA GLY A 318 -19.64 12.74 -14.25
C GLY A 318 -21.06 13.32 -14.25
N LEU A 319 -21.29 14.47 -13.60
CA LEU A 319 -22.62 15.05 -13.42
C LEU A 319 -23.23 15.52 -14.75
N MET A 320 -22.38 15.92 -15.70
CA MET A 320 -22.77 16.34 -17.04
C MET A 320 -21.60 16.31 -18.01
N THR A 321 -21.90 16.38 -19.31
CA THR A 321 -20.88 16.47 -20.36
C THR A 321 -20.18 17.82 -20.34
N GLN A 322 -18.94 17.87 -20.85
CA GLN A 322 -18.19 19.12 -21.01
C GLN A 322 -18.96 20.17 -21.83
N ALA A 323 -19.74 19.75 -22.83
CA ALA A 323 -20.57 20.66 -23.63
C ALA A 323 -21.68 21.32 -22.80
N ASN A 324 -22.43 20.53 -22.02
CA ASN A 324 -23.49 21.07 -21.17
C ASN A 324 -22.93 21.97 -20.06
N TRP A 325 -21.76 21.62 -19.52
CA TRP A 325 -21.10 22.45 -18.51
C TRP A 325 -20.59 23.77 -19.08
N ALA A 326 -20.03 23.75 -20.29
CA ALA A 326 -19.62 24.95 -21.02
C ALA A 326 -20.80 25.90 -21.25
N ASP A 327 -21.96 25.37 -21.64
CA ASP A 327 -23.20 26.15 -21.81
C ASP A 327 -23.63 26.83 -20.50
N ILE A 328 -23.60 26.12 -19.37
CA ILE A 328 -23.95 26.68 -18.04
C ILE A 328 -22.95 27.76 -17.60
N ARG A 329 -21.66 27.57 -17.91
CA ARG A 329 -20.60 28.53 -17.61
C ARG A 329 -20.52 29.70 -18.59
N GLU A 330 -21.36 29.72 -19.63
CA GLU A 330 -21.29 30.67 -20.74
C GLU A 330 -19.86 30.75 -21.33
N SER A 331 -19.22 29.58 -21.50
CA SER A 331 -17.82 29.42 -21.93
C SER A 331 -17.74 28.51 -23.16
N GLU A 332 -16.61 28.54 -23.88
CA GLU A 332 -16.40 27.63 -25.00
C GLU A 332 -16.06 26.21 -24.52
N VAL A 333 -16.57 25.19 -25.21
CA VAL A 333 -16.28 23.78 -24.90
C VAL A 333 -14.78 23.49 -24.96
N SER A 334 -14.05 24.13 -25.90
CA SER A 334 -12.60 24.04 -26.04
C SER A 334 -11.87 24.41 -24.75
N GLN A 335 -12.33 25.44 -24.03
CA GLN A 335 -11.74 25.86 -22.76
C GLN A 335 -11.93 24.81 -21.66
N ILE A 336 -13.13 24.21 -21.58
CA ILE A 336 -13.40 23.13 -20.62
C ILE A 336 -12.52 21.91 -20.94
N SER A 337 -12.41 21.54 -22.21
CA SER A 337 -11.56 20.42 -22.65
C SER A 337 -10.08 20.65 -22.38
N GLU A 338 -9.58 21.88 -22.57
CA GLU A 338 -8.21 22.26 -22.22
C GLU A 338 -7.99 22.13 -20.72
N ASN A 339 -8.87 22.70 -19.90
CA ASN A 339 -8.80 22.63 -18.45
C ASN A 339 -8.80 21.19 -17.92
N VAL A 340 -9.65 20.32 -18.46
CA VAL A 340 -9.69 18.89 -18.14
C VAL A 340 -8.40 18.19 -18.55
N SER A 341 -7.85 18.52 -19.72
CA SER A 341 -6.61 17.90 -20.21
C SER A 341 -5.40 18.30 -19.36
N CYS A 342 -5.27 19.59 -19.03
CA CYS A 342 -4.23 20.08 -18.12
C CYS A 342 -4.34 19.44 -16.72
N THR A 343 -5.56 19.20 -16.23
CA THR A 343 -5.76 18.47 -14.97
C THR A 343 -5.27 17.03 -15.06
N LYS A 344 -5.62 16.31 -16.13
CA LYS A 344 -5.19 14.92 -16.35
C LYS A 344 -3.67 14.80 -16.46
N GLU A 345 -3.02 15.76 -17.11
CA GLU A 345 -1.57 15.85 -17.21
C GLU A 345 -0.93 16.00 -15.82
N LYS A 346 -1.39 16.98 -15.02
CA LYS A 346 -0.90 17.20 -13.65
C LYS A 346 -1.10 16.03 -12.69
N LEU A 347 -2.13 15.22 -12.89
CA LEU A 347 -2.35 14.00 -12.10
C LEU A 347 -1.46 12.83 -12.57
N SER A 348 -0.96 12.88 -13.80
CA SER A 348 -0.16 11.82 -14.40
C SER A 348 1.35 12.07 -14.35
N ASP A 349 1.74 13.32 -14.14
CA ASP A 349 3.12 13.84 -13.96
C ASP A 349 3.61 13.68 -12.52
#